data_AF-A0A8J4V2J1-F1
#
_entry.id   AF-A0A8J4V2J1-F1
#
_cell.length_a   1.000
_cell.length_b   1.000
_cell.length_c   1.000
_cell.angle_alpha   90.00
_cell.angle_beta   90.00
_cell.angle_gamma   90.00
#
_symmetry.space_group_name_H-M   'P 1'
#
loop_
_entity.id
_entity.type
_entity.pdbx_description
1 polymer ?
#
loop_
_entity_poly.entity_id
_entity_poly.type
_entity_poly.pdbx_seq_one_letter_code
_entity_poly.pdbx_strand_id
1 'polypeptide(L)'
;MEFQDYFRQQDGEKRLLAFTKRGTAIHSDFSYRRGDYLIFGSETSGLPPEALLDCKSETFGGGTIRIPMVETYVRCLNLSVSVGIALYEASRQLNYEQLQIPSENCMDTEQSQSFITEDLFA
;
A
#
# COMPACT_ATOMS: atom_id res chain seq x y z
N MET A 1 -5.73 -9.71 16.08
CA MET A 1 -7.03 -9.02 16.09
C MET A 1 -6.89 -7.56 15.67
N GLU A 2 -5.94 -6.79 16.21
CA GLU A 2 -5.69 -5.37 15.87
C GLU A 2 -5.84 -4.96 14.38
N PHE A 3 -5.14 -5.64 13.46
CA PHE A 3 -5.17 -5.25 12.04
C PHE A 3 -6.57 -5.40 11.39
N GLN A 4 -7.26 -6.50 11.67
CA GLN A 4 -8.55 -6.78 11.04
C GLN A 4 -9.59 -5.75 11.47
N ASP A 5 -9.59 -5.35 12.74
CA ASP A 5 -10.52 -4.36 13.26
C ASP A 5 -10.20 -2.97 12.73
N TYR A 6 -8.91 -2.59 12.69
CA TYR A 6 -8.47 -1.37 12.02
C TYR A 6 -8.91 -1.32 10.56
N PHE A 7 -8.66 -2.40 9.80
CA PHE A 7 -9.01 -2.50 8.38
C PHE A 7 -10.52 -2.37 8.18
N ARG A 8 -11.34 -3.04 9.01
CA ARG A 8 -12.81 -2.98 8.92
C ARG A 8 -13.36 -1.57 9.15
N GLN A 9 -12.73 -0.77 10.02
CA GLN A 9 -13.13 0.60 10.31
C GLN A 9 -12.79 1.61 9.21
N GLN A 10 -11.94 1.27 8.23
CA GLN A 10 -11.61 2.18 7.13
C GLN A 10 -12.77 2.34 6.15
N ASP A 11 -13.11 3.55 5.77
CA ASP A 11 -14.16 3.83 4.79
C ASP A 11 -13.68 3.66 3.35
N GLY A 12 -14.63 3.47 2.42
CA GLY A 12 -14.38 3.36 0.99
C GLY A 12 -14.16 1.94 0.49
N GLU A 13 -13.99 1.80 -0.83
CA GLU A 13 -13.63 0.53 -1.44
C GLU A 13 -12.22 0.12 -1.01
N LYS A 14 -12.09 -1.11 -0.50
CA LYS A 14 -10.84 -1.63 0.02
C LYS A 14 -10.67 -3.10 -0.32
N ARG A 15 -9.45 -3.47 -0.73
CA ARG A 15 -9.09 -4.85 -1.06
C ARG A 15 -7.74 -5.20 -0.45
N LEU A 16 -7.62 -6.42 0.04
CA LEU A 16 -6.38 -6.98 0.55
C LEU A 16 -5.65 -7.73 -0.58
N LEU A 17 -4.44 -7.30 -0.91
CA LEU A 17 -3.61 -7.89 -1.96
C LEU A 17 -2.38 -8.56 -1.33
N ALA A 18 -2.35 -9.89 -1.33
CA ALA A 18 -1.23 -10.63 -0.75
C ALA A 18 -0.06 -10.74 -1.73
N PHE A 19 1.09 -10.16 -1.39
CA PHE A 19 2.32 -10.38 -2.13
C PHE A 19 3.04 -11.63 -1.64
N THR A 20 3.21 -12.61 -2.53
CA THR A 20 3.84 -13.89 -2.22
C THR A 20 4.51 -14.48 -3.46
N LYS A 21 5.59 -15.25 -3.26
CA LYS A 21 6.32 -15.93 -4.35
C LYS A 21 5.39 -16.77 -5.23
N ARG A 22 4.34 -17.36 -4.64
CA ARG A 22 3.36 -18.25 -5.31
C ARG A 22 2.08 -17.51 -5.72
N GLY A 23 2.13 -16.20 -5.89
CA GLY A 23 0.98 -15.40 -6.32
C GLY A 23 0.48 -15.83 -7.70
N THR A 24 -0.83 -15.72 -7.94
CA THR A 24 -1.45 -16.12 -9.20
C THR A 24 -1.33 -15.03 -10.26
N ALA A 25 -1.34 -13.76 -9.86
CA ALA A 25 -1.17 -12.61 -10.75
C ALA A 25 0.25 -12.07 -10.73
N ILE A 26 0.74 -11.59 -11.88
CA ILE A 26 1.99 -10.84 -11.98
C ILE A 26 1.74 -9.39 -11.57
N HIS A 27 2.61 -8.81 -10.73
CA HIS A 27 2.43 -7.45 -10.21
C HIS A 27 2.20 -6.39 -11.29
N SER A 28 2.92 -6.44 -12.41
CA SER A 28 2.78 -5.47 -13.51
C SER A 28 1.50 -5.62 -14.33
N ASP A 29 0.88 -6.81 -14.33
CA ASP A 29 -0.33 -7.11 -15.10
C ASP A 29 -1.59 -6.95 -14.25
N PHE A 30 -1.43 -6.81 -12.93
CA PHE A 30 -2.52 -6.60 -12.00
C PHE A 30 -3.05 -5.17 -12.10
N SER A 31 -4.38 -5.01 -12.07
CA SER A 31 -5.02 -3.69 -12.09
C SER A 31 -5.21 -3.14 -10.68
N TYR A 32 -4.28 -2.28 -10.26
CA TYR A 32 -4.34 -1.60 -8.97
C TYR A 32 -5.41 -0.51 -8.95
N ARG A 33 -5.98 -0.27 -7.77
CA ARG A 33 -7.01 0.73 -7.51
C ARG A 33 -6.71 1.48 -6.23
N ARG A 34 -7.24 2.70 -6.11
CA ARG A 34 -7.25 3.41 -4.83
C ARG A 34 -7.98 2.54 -3.78
N GLY A 35 -7.43 2.48 -2.57
CA GLY A 35 -7.94 1.63 -1.50
C GLY A 35 -7.41 0.20 -1.50
N ASP A 36 -6.51 -0.17 -2.42
CA ASP A 36 -5.80 -1.44 -2.34
C ASP A 36 -4.76 -1.43 -1.19
N TYR A 37 -4.82 -2.44 -0.34
CA TYR A 37 -3.88 -2.68 0.75
C TYR A 37 -2.88 -3.75 0.30
N LEU A 38 -1.62 -3.36 0.19
CA LEU A 38 -0.53 -4.26 -0.21
C LEU A 38 -0.01 -5.00 1.02
N ILE A 39 -0.32 -6.29 1.13
CA ILE A 39 -0.03 -7.10 2.31
C ILE A 39 1.23 -7.94 2.07
N PHE A 40 2.21 -7.76 2.95
CA PHE A 40 3.48 -8.50 2.92
C PHE A 40 3.68 -9.30 4.20
N GLY A 41 4.27 -10.48 4.03
CA GLY A 41 4.74 -11.29 5.14
C GLY A 41 6.04 -10.78 5.76
N SER A 42 6.39 -11.29 6.93
CA SER A 42 7.72 -11.09 7.50
C SER A 42 8.79 -11.78 6.64
N GLU A 43 10.02 -11.28 6.65
CA GLU A 43 11.12 -11.87 5.88
C GLU A 43 11.44 -13.31 6.31
N THR A 44 11.29 -13.61 7.60
CA THR A 44 11.58 -14.92 8.18
C THR A 44 10.42 -15.90 8.05
N SER A 45 9.21 -15.48 8.41
CA SER A 45 8.06 -16.39 8.56
C SER A 45 7.05 -16.26 7.42
N GLY A 46 7.24 -15.32 6.51
CA GLY A 46 6.30 -15.05 5.44
C GLY A 46 4.97 -14.49 5.96
N LEU A 47 3.94 -14.63 5.13
CA LEU A 47 2.58 -14.17 5.45
C LEU A 47 1.86 -15.29 6.21
N PRO A 48 1.24 -15.00 7.37
CA PRO A 48 0.58 -16.05 8.12
C PRO A 48 -0.69 -16.54 7.39
N PRO A 49 -1.10 -17.81 7.59
CA PRO A 49 -2.18 -18.42 6.82
C PRO A 49 -3.51 -17.65 6.89
N GLU A 50 -3.85 -17.10 8.05
CA GLU A 50 -5.07 -16.32 8.27
C GLU A 50 -5.11 -15.05 7.42
N ALA A 51 -4.00 -14.32 7.32
CA ALA A 51 -3.92 -13.13 6.48
C ALA A 51 -4.01 -13.49 4.98
N LEU A 52 -3.44 -14.64 4.59
CA LEU A 52 -3.58 -15.15 3.22
C LEU A 52 -5.02 -15.56 2.90
N LEU A 53 -5.76 -16.09 3.87
CA LEU A 53 -7.19 -16.40 3.72
C LEU A 53 -8.02 -15.12 3.56
N ASP A 54 -7.74 -14.09 4.36
CA ASP A 54 -8.41 -12.79 4.25
C ASP A 54 -8.20 -12.17 2.85
N CYS A 55 -6.99 -12.27 2.29
CA CYS A 55 -6.67 -11.79 0.94
C CYS A 55 -7.34 -12.59 -0.19
N LYS A 56 -7.87 -13.78 0.10
CA LYS A 56 -8.60 -14.65 -0.84
C LYS A 56 -10.11 -14.69 -0.58
N SER A 57 -10.58 -14.00 0.45
CA SER A 57 -11.99 -13.95 0.81
C SER A 57 -12.80 -13.20 -0.24
N GLU A 58 -14.02 -13.64 -0.52
CA GLU A 58 -14.94 -12.96 -1.45
C GLU A 58 -15.31 -11.54 -1.00
N THR A 59 -15.19 -11.23 0.30
CA THR A 59 -15.63 -9.94 0.84
C THR A 59 -14.61 -8.83 0.63
N PHE A 60 -13.33 -9.10 0.93
CA PHE A 60 -12.26 -8.09 0.93
C PHE A 60 -11.00 -8.56 0.19
N GLY A 61 -10.97 -9.79 -0.31
CA GLY A 61 -9.81 -10.35 -1.00
C GLY A 61 -9.70 -9.81 -2.41
N GLY A 62 -8.55 -9.21 -2.74
CA GLY A 62 -8.21 -8.86 -4.11
C GLY A 62 -7.28 -9.87 -4.78
N GLY A 63 -6.89 -10.93 -4.07
CA GLY A 63 -6.11 -12.04 -4.59
C GLY A 63 -4.64 -12.05 -4.17
N THR A 64 -3.86 -12.89 -4.85
CA THR A 64 -2.43 -13.07 -4.57
C THR A 64 -1.59 -12.63 -5.77
N ILE A 65 -0.56 -11.84 -5.49
CA ILE A 65 0.30 -11.20 -6.48
C ILE A 65 1.74 -11.66 -6.27
N ARG A 66 2.48 -11.87 -7.35
CA ARG A 66 3.91 -12.17 -7.33
C ARG A 66 4.71 -11.17 -8.14
N ILE A 67 5.93 -10.90 -7.68
CA ILE A 67 6.97 -10.26 -8.47
C ILE A 67 7.71 -11.38 -9.21
N PRO A 68 7.79 -11.35 -10.56
CA PRO A 68 8.53 -12.35 -11.31
C PRO A 68 9.98 -12.44 -10.85
N MET A 69 10.45 -13.67 -10.61
CA MET A 69 11.81 -13.97 -10.21
C MET A 69 12.28 -15.25 -10.91
N VAL A 70 13.58 -15.33 -11.20
CA VAL A 70 14.19 -16.58 -11.68
C VAL A 70 14.26 -17.58 -10.52
N GLU A 71 13.62 -18.73 -10.66
CA GLU A 71 13.43 -19.66 -9.54
C GLU A 71 14.63 -20.57 -9.25
N THR A 72 15.60 -20.66 -10.16
CA THR A 72 16.65 -21.68 -10.12
C THR A 72 17.79 -21.40 -9.14
N TYR A 73 18.18 -20.13 -8.93
CA TYR A 73 19.36 -19.80 -8.12
C TYR A 73 19.17 -18.62 -7.15
N VAL A 74 18.02 -17.94 -7.19
CA VAL A 74 17.83 -16.68 -6.48
C VAL A 74 17.03 -16.90 -5.20
N ARG A 75 17.57 -16.42 -4.07
CA ARG A 75 16.79 -16.24 -2.83
C ARG A 75 15.68 -15.22 -3.09
N CYS A 76 14.57 -15.30 -2.34
CA CYS A 76 13.51 -14.30 -2.43
C CYS A 76 14.09 -12.87 -2.35
N LEU A 77 13.45 -11.91 -3.02
CA LEU A 77 13.80 -10.50 -2.87
C LEU A 77 13.70 -10.13 -1.40
N ASN A 78 14.58 -9.24 -0.95
CA ASN A 78 14.44 -8.63 0.37
C ASN A 78 13.05 -7.96 0.48
N LEU A 79 12.51 -7.92 1.70
CA LEU A 79 11.18 -7.37 1.95
C LEU A 79 11.07 -5.90 1.50
N SER A 80 12.08 -5.07 1.79
CA SER A 80 12.08 -3.64 1.40
C SER A 80 12.04 -3.45 -0.12
N VAL A 81 12.81 -4.26 -0.85
CA VAL A 81 12.84 -4.23 -2.33
C VAL A 81 11.50 -4.68 -2.89
N SER A 82 10.90 -5.72 -2.33
CA SER A 82 9.59 -6.23 -2.74
C SER A 82 8.49 -5.19 -2.53
N VAL A 83 8.48 -4.53 -1.37
CA VAL A 83 7.54 -3.45 -1.05
C VAL A 83 7.75 -2.28 -2.00
N GLY A 84 9.00 -1.87 -2.24
CA GLY A 84 9.32 -0.78 -3.17
C GLY A 84 8.80 -1.03 -4.58
N ILE A 85 9.07 -2.22 -5.14
CA ILE A 85 8.59 -2.62 -6.48
C ILE A 85 7.06 -2.55 -6.54
N ALA A 86 6.38 -3.19 -5.59
CA ALA A 86 4.93 -3.25 -5.57
C ALA A 86 4.29 -1.86 -5.42
N LEU A 87 4.79 -1.06 -4.47
CA LEU A 87 4.27 0.27 -4.19
C LEU A 87 4.45 1.18 -5.40
N TYR A 88 5.63 1.17 -6.04
CA TYR A 88 5.87 2.04 -7.19
C TYR A 88 5.12 1.59 -8.44
N GLU A 89 4.89 0.29 -8.65
CA GLU A 89 4.05 -0.17 -9.76
C GLU A 89 2.58 0.22 -9.56
N ALA A 90 2.03 -0.01 -8.36
CA ALA A 90 0.70 0.47 -8.01
C ALA A 90 0.59 1.99 -8.16
N SER A 91 1.61 2.73 -7.69
CA SER A 91 1.66 4.17 -7.83
C SER A 91 1.71 4.62 -9.29
N ARG A 92 2.50 3.96 -10.12
CA ARG A 92 2.60 4.24 -11.55
C ARG A 92 1.25 4.07 -12.26
N GLN A 93 0.52 2.99 -11.96
CA GLN A 93 -0.83 2.77 -12.53
C GLN A 93 -1.85 3.80 -12.05
N LEU A 94 -1.69 4.30 -10.83
CA LEU A 94 -2.52 5.37 -10.23
C LEU A 94 -1.97 6.78 -10.52
N ASN A 95 -1.14 6.95 -11.55
CA ASN A 95 -0.56 8.23 -11.97
C ASN A 95 0.16 9.01 -10.86
N TYR A 96 0.68 8.31 -9.85
CA TYR A 96 1.33 8.86 -8.66
C TYR A 96 0.48 9.88 -7.89
N GLU A 97 -0.85 9.85 -8.01
CA GLU A 97 -1.76 10.82 -7.38
C GLU A 97 -1.53 10.95 -5.87
N GLN A 98 -1.21 9.86 -5.17
CA GLN A 98 -0.94 9.86 -3.73
C GLN A 98 0.40 10.49 -3.34
N LEU A 99 1.31 10.72 -4.29
CA LEU A 99 2.60 11.38 -4.06
C LEU A 99 2.57 12.85 -4.49
N GLN A 100 1.47 13.30 -5.11
CA GLN A 100 1.30 14.70 -5.43
C GLN A 100 0.94 15.44 -4.13
N ILE A 101 1.75 16.44 -3.81
CA ILE A 101 1.38 17.41 -2.79
C ILE A 101 0.20 18.19 -3.39
N PRO A 102 -0.93 18.36 -2.69
CA PRO A 102 -1.94 19.31 -3.12
C PRO A 102 -1.21 20.66 -3.22
N SER A 103 -1.01 21.15 -4.44
CA SER A 103 -0.64 22.54 -4.62
C SER A 103 -1.73 23.32 -3.91
N GLU A 104 -1.40 23.96 -2.79
CA GLU A 104 -2.28 24.93 -2.17
C GLU A 104 -2.76 25.81 -3.32
N ASN A 105 -4.05 25.76 -3.61
CA ASN A 105 -4.63 26.81 -4.41
C ASN A 105 -4.33 28.08 -3.62
N CYS A 106 -3.42 28.92 -4.13
CA CYS A 106 -3.40 30.35 -3.84
C CYS A 106 -4.78 30.87 -4.23
N MET A 107 -5.75 30.72 -3.33
CA MET A 107 -6.91 31.56 -3.30
C MET A 107 -6.48 32.77 -2.51
N ASP A 108 -6.20 33.85 -3.25
CA ASP A 108 -6.28 35.20 -2.73
C ASP A 108 -7.58 35.34 -1.95
N THR A 109 -7.48 35.22 -0.63
CA THR A 109 -8.45 35.80 0.28
C THR A 109 -7.64 36.38 1.42
N GLU A 110 -7.39 37.67 1.29
CA GLU A 110 -6.98 38.51 2.41
C GLU A 110 -7.91 38.23 3.61
N GLN A 111 -7.32 38.33 4.80
CA GLN A 111 -7.95 38.30 6.13
C GLN A 111 -8.04 36.94 6.81
N SER A 112 -6.95 36.54 7.45
CA SER A 112 -6.85 36.70 8.92
C SER A 112 -5.43 36.34 9.37
N GLN A 113 -4.58 37.37 9.45
CA GLN A 113 -3.46 37.36 10.38
C GLN A 113 -4.03 37.16 11.79
N SER A 114 -3.63 36.09 12.47
CA SER A 114 -3.22 36.17 13.87
C SER A 114 -2.79 34.78 14.37
N PHE A 115 -1.72 34.78 15.16
CA PHE A 115 -1.25 33.69 16.02
C PHE A 115 -0.33 32.61 15.43
N ILE A 116 0.82 32.95 14.83
CA ILE A 116 2.07 32.20 15.09
C ILE A 116 3.29 33.12 14.94
N THR A 117 3.53 34.04 15.87
CA THR A 117 4.88 34.56 16.16
C THR A 117 4.92 35.07 17.58
N GLU A 118 5.23 34.19 18.54
CA GLU A 118 5.88 34.49 19.82
C GLU A 118 5.90 33.20 20.64
N ASP A 119 6.92 32.37 20.42
CA ASP A 119 7.41 31.38 21.40
C ASP A 119 8.65 30.64 20.81
N LEU A 120 9.69 31.40 20.45
CA LEU A 120 10.99 30.78 20.15
C LEU A 120 12.20 31.41 20.86
N PHE A 121 12.02 32.45 21.67
CA PHE A 121 13.12 32.96 22.51
C PHE A 121 12.58 33.51 23.83
N ALA A 122 12.48 32.63 24.83
CA ALA A 122 12.56 32.97 26.25
C ALA A 122 13.25 31.81 27.00
#